data_AF-A0A6B1G8D6-F1
#
_entry.id   AF-A0A6B1G8D6-F1
#
_cell.length_a   1.000
_cell.length_b   1.000
_cell.length_c   1.000
_cell.angle_alpha   90.00
_cell.angle_beta   90.00
_cell.angle_gamma   90.00
#
_symmetry.space_group_name_H-M   'P 1'
#
loop_
_entity.id
_entity.type
_entity.pdbx_description
1 polymer ?
#
loop_
_entity_poly.entity_id
_entity_poly.type
_entity_poly.pdbx_seq_one_letter_code
_entity_poly.pdbx_strand_id
1 'polypeptide(L)'
;MRLMGIQAIYPRRGSSSPGKGHKRYPYLLRKLTITHVNQVWSADITLVPLLRGFMYLVAVIDWHSGYVLGWQPSNILDGIFCLDALRQGLSTGRPQIFNTNQRAQFTADAFTACLLAADMQVSMDGRALDNVFCERLWRSVKYENIYLNQYDTVR
;
A
#
# COMPACT_ATOMS: atom_id res chain seq x y z
N MET A 1 30.37 7.85 -14.76
CA MET A 1 29.47 6.67 -14.90
C MET A 1 28.96 6.44 -16.33
N ARG A 2 28.41 7.42 -17.06
CA ARG A 2 27.96 7.25 -18.47
C ARG A 2 29.11 7.08 -19.50
N LEU A 3 30.30 7.61 -19.17
CA LEU A 3 31.52 7.53 -20.00
C LEU A 3 32.18 6.14 -20.04
N MET A 4 31.83 5.22 -19.14
CA MET A 4 32.43 3.88 -19.06
C MET A 4 31.53 2.76 -19.63
N GLY A 5 30.46 3.10 -20.35
CA GLY A 5 29.54 2.11 -20.91
C GLY A 5 28.72 1.32 -19.89
N ILE A 6 28.84 1.63 -18.60
CA ILE A 6 28.10 0.98 -17.51
C ILE A 6 26.67 1.53 -17.50
N GLN A 7 25.70 0.70 -17.87
CA GLN A 7 24.28 0.97 -17.73
C GLN A 7 23.68 0.15 -16.59
N ALA A 8 22.82 0.78 -15.78
CA ALA A 8 22.02 0.05 -14.81
C ALA A 8 21.02 -0.84 -15.55
N ILE A 9 21.11 -2.16 -15.34
CA ILE A 9 20.09 -3.11 -15.75
C ILE A 9 19.06 -3.15 -14.62
N TYR A 10 17.96 -2.44 -14.80
CA TYR A 10 16.79 -2.53 -13.91
C TYR A 10 15.62 -3.14 -14.67
N PRO A 11 14.66 -3.78 -13.98
CA PRO A 11 13.44 -4.25 -14.62
C PRO A 11 12.76 -3.09 -15.34
N ARG A 12 12.59 -3.19 -16.66
CA ARG A 12 11.72 -2.24 -17.38
C ARG A 12 10.32 -2.35 -16.80
N ARG A 13 9.56 -1.23 -16.77
CA ARG A 13 8.16 -1.22 -16.34
C ARG A 13 7.35 -2.23 -17.15
N GLY A 14 7.24 -3.46 -16.64
CA GLY A 14 6.19 -4.38 -17.00
C GLY A 14 5.04 -4.07 -16.07
N SER A 15 3.99 -3.43 -16.58
CA SER A 15 2.70 -3.53 -15.90
C SER A 15 2.37 -5.02 -15.84
N SER A 16 2.24 -5.58 -14.64
CA SER A 16 1.54 -6.85 -14.47
C SER A 16 0.22 -6.70 -15.22
N SER A 17 0.05 -7.44 -16.31
CA SER A 17 -1.21 -7.42 -17.04
C SER A 17 -2.28 -7.91 -16.07
N PRO A 18 -3.34 -7.13 -15.81
CA PRO A 18 -4.39 -7.57 -14.91
C PRO A 18 -4.95 -8.92 -15.39
N GLY A 19 -5.12 -9.87 -14.48
CA GLY A 19 -5.81 -11.12 -14.79
C GLY A 19 -7.19 -10.83 -15.39
N LYS A 20 -7.62 -11.65 -16.36
CA LYS A 20 -8.96 -11.53 -16.96
C LYS A 20 -10.01 -11.62 -15.84
N GLY A 21 -10.78 -10.56 -15.61
CA GLY A 21 -11.93 -10.56 -14.70
C GLY A 21 -12.04 -9.39 -13.71
N HIS A 22 -10.92 -8.74 -13.35
CA HIS A 22 -10.97 -7.65 -12.36
C HIS A 22 -11.41 -6.31 -12.95
N LYS A 23 -12.29 -5.61 -12.23
CA LYS A 23 -12.72 -4.24 -12.57
C LYS A 23 -11.50 -3.32 -12.60
N ARG A 24 -11.36 -2.57 -13.70
CA ARG A 24 -10.31 -1.56 -13.83
C ARG A 24 -10.80 -0.24 -13.25
N TYR A 25 -9.99 0.33 -12.36
CA TYR A 25 -10.23 1.66 -11.79
C TYR A 25 -9.33 2.70 -12.43
N PRO A 26 -9.81 3.94 -12.63
CA PRO A 26 -8.99 5.02 -13.14
C PRO A 26 -7.95 5.46 -12.11
N TYR A 27 -6.94 6.19 -12.59
CA TYR A 27 -6.01 6.90 -11.72
C TYR A 27 -6.52 8.32 -11.46
N LEU A 28 -6.85 8.64 -10.21
CA LEU A 28 -7.51 9.90 -9.84
C LEU A 28 -6.55 10.96 -9.32
N LEU A 29 -5.31 10.60 -8.99
CA LEU A 29 -4.36 11.52 -8.34
C LEU A 29 -3.58 12.40 -9.34
N ARG A 30 -3.92 12.35 -10.63
CA ARG A 30 -3.20 13.12 -11.66
C ARG A 30 -3.48 14.60 -11.50
N LYS A 31 -2.44 15.40 -11.23
CA LYS A 31 -2.53 16.85 -10.97
C LYS A 31 -3.40 17.20 -9.76
N LEU A 32 -3.63 16.24 -8.86
CA LEU A 32 -4.37 16.48 -7.63
C LEU A 32 -3.41 17.07 -6.57
N THR A 33 -3.73 18.26 -6.08
CA THR A 33 -3.06 18.83 -4.91
C THR A 33 -3.78 18.36 -3.65
N ILE A 34 -3.02 17.80 -2.71
CA ILE A 34 -3.54 17.31 -1.43
C ILE A 34 -3.36 18.42 -0.40
N THR A 35 -4.46 18.90 0.18
CA THR A 35 -4.53 20.12 0.99
C THR A 35 -5.17 19.91 2.36
N HIS A 36 -5.78 18.75 2.63
CA HIS A 36 -6.42 18.46 3.90
C HIS A 36 -6.39 16.96 4.23
N VAL A 37 -6.56 16.65 5.51
CA VAL A 37 -6.71 15.27 6.01
C VAL A 37 -7.97 14.63 5.42
N ASN A 38 -7.94 13.30 5.25
CA ASN A 38 -9.04 12.53 4.67
C ASN A 38 -9.37 12.92 3.21
N GLN A 39 -8.43 13.54 2.51
CA GLN A 39 -8.57 13.74 1.07
C GLN A 39 -8.15 12.48 0.30
N VAL A 40 -6.96 11.98 0.59
CA VAL A 40 -6.39 10.79 -0.05
C VAL A 40 -5.79 9.88 1.01
N TRP A 41 -6.26 8.63 1.06
CA TRP A 41 -5.57 7.57 1.78
C TRP A 41 -4.95 6.59 0.80
N SER A 42 -3.94 5.84 1.24
CA SER A 42 -3.44 4.68 0.50
C SER A 42 -3.20 3.49 1.40
N ALA A 43 -3.16 2.31 0.79
CA ALA A 43 -2.66 1.10 1.42
C ALA A 43 -1.55 0.46 0.60
N ASP A 44 -0.57 -0.11 1.30
CA ASP A 44 0.48 -0.93 0.71
C ASP A 44 0.83 -2.09 1.64
N ILE A 45 1.44 -3.13 1.06
CA ILE A 45 1.89 -4.32 1.77
C ILE A 45 3.39 -4.42 1.64
N THR A 46 4.06 -4.69 2.75
CA THR A 46 5.50 -4.94 2.77
C THR A 46 5.83 -6.28 3.41
N LEU A 47 6.93 -6.87 2.96
CA LEU A 47 7.53 -8.05 3.59
C LEU A 47 8.42 -7.60 4.75
N VAL A 48 8.16 -8.13 5.94
CA VAL A 48 8.91 -7.91 7.17
C VAL A 48 9.71 -9.18 7.48
N PRO A 49 11.05 -9.16 7.41
CA PRO A 49 11.86 -10.30 7.82
C PRO A 49 11.85 -10.43 9.36
N LEU A 50 11.81 -11.66 9.84
CA LEU A 50 11.98 -12.02 11.24
C LEU A 50 13.25 -12.87 11.39
N LEU A 51 13.70 -13.11 12.63
CA LEU A 51 14.82 -14.03 12.90
C LEU A 51 14.59 -15.42 12.28
N ARG A 52 13.33 -15.89 12.28
CA ARG A 52 12.92 -17.16 11.67
C ARG A 52 11.77 -16.94 10.69
N GLY A 53 12.11 -16.57 9.45
CA GLY A 53 11.16 -16.43 8.35
C GLY A 53 10.75 -14.98 8.07
N PHE A 54 9.50 -14.79 7.67
CA PHE A 54 8.98 -13.48 7.29
C PHE A 54 7.48 -13.36 7.55
N MET A 55 7.00 -12.12 7.57
CA MET A 55 5.58 -11.79 7.58
C MET A 55 5.25 -10.73 6.56
N TYR A 56 3.97 -10.59 6.26
CA TYR A 56 3.41 -9.47 5.55
C TYR A 56 2.87 -8.45 6.56
N LEU A 57 3.07 -7.19 6.27
CA LEU A 57 2.51 -6.07 7.01
C LEU A 57 1.81 -5.16 6.02
N VAL A 58 0.52 -4.88 6.25
CA VAL A 58 -0.22 -3.87 5.51
C VAL A 58 -0.41 -2.64 6.40
N ALA A 59 -0.39 -1.46 5.81
CA ALA A 59 -0.77 -0.22 6.49
C ALA A 59 -1.67 0.62 5.58
N VAL A 60 -2.59 1.34 6.20
CA VAL A 60 -3.41 2.40 5.62
C VAL A 60 -2.91 3.73 6.15
N ILE A 61 -2.57 4.66 5.25
CA ILE A 61 -1.97 5.95 5.59
C ILE A 61 -2.76 7.10 4.97
N ASP A 62 -2.93 8.17 5.73
CA ASP A 62 -3.43 9.45 5.20
C ASP A 62 -2.28 10.25 4.57
N TRP A 63 -2.45 10.71 3.33
CA TRP A 63 -1.37 11.37 2.59
C TRP A 63 -1.06 12.78 3.09
N HIS A 64 -2.04 13.47 3.68
CA HIS A 64 -1.85 14.84 4.14
C HIS A 64 -1.10 14.88 5.47
N SER A 65 -1.53 14.07 6.44
CA SER A 65 -0.94 14.00 7.78
C SER A 65 0.24 13.04 7.88
N GLY A 66 0.32 12.04 7.00
CA GLY A 66 1.28 10.94 7.11
C GLY A 66 0.96 9.95 8.25
N TYR A 67 -0.22 10.06 8.88
CA TYR A 67 -0.60 9.14 9.96
C TYR A 67 -1.03 7.78 9.44
N VAL A 68 -0.56 6.73 10.12
CA VAL A 68 -1.04 5.37 9.94
C VAL A 68 -2.38 5.22 10.66
N LEU A 69 -3.43 4.96 9.90
CA LEU A 69 -4.82 4.88 10.38
C LEU A 69 -5.23 3.45 10.75
N GLY A 70 -4.58 2.47 10.12
CA GLY A 70 -4.79 1.06 10.38
C GLY A 70 -3.64 0.24 9.83
N TRP A 71 -3.34 -0.88 10.46
CA TRP A 71 -2.30 -1.80 10.02
C TRP A 71 -2.57 -3.20 10.57
N GLN A 72 -2.15 -4.23 9.82
CA GLN A 72 -2.32 -5.62 10.24
C GLN A 72 -1.11 -6.46 9.79
N PRO A 73 -0.53 -7.28 10.68
CA PRO A 73 0.42 -8.31 10.29
C PRO A 73 -0.32 -9.57 9.81
N SER A 74 0.30 -10.32 8.91
CA SER A 74 -0.18 -11.64 8.49
C SER A 74 0.97 -12.55 8.07
N ASN A 75 0.85 -13.84 8.33
CA ASN A 75 1.75 -14.86 7.80
C ASN A 75 1.37 -15.31 6.38
N ILE A 76 0.21 -14.89 5.87
CA ILE A 76 -0.30 -15.25 4.54
C ILE A 76 -0.65 -13.97 3.77
N LEU A 77 -0.27 -13.94 2.49
CA LEU A 77 -0.59 -12.82 1.59
C LEU A 77 -2.01 -12.94 1.02
N ASP A 78 -3.02 -12.90 1.88
CA ASP A 78 -4.44 -12.93 1.51
C ASP A 78 -5.09 -11.53 1.51
N GLY A 79 -6.38 -11.45 1.18
CA GLY A 79 -7.12 -10.18 1.18
C GLY A 79 -7.71 -9.79 2.53
N ILE A 80 -7.74 -10.71 3.51
CA ILE A 80 -8.49 -10.54 4.76
C ILE A 80 -7.79 -9.50 5.64
N PHE A 81 -6.48 -9.65 5.85
CA PHE A 81 -5.75 -8.70 6.69
C PHE A 81 -5.71 -7.28 6.08
N CYS A 82 -5.77 -7.16 4.75
CA CYS A 82 -5.92 -5.88 4.06
C CYS A 82 -7.28 -5.23 4.36
N LEU A 83 -8.35 -6.03 4.33
CA LEU A 83 -9.69 -5.57 4.66
C LEU A 83 -9.82 -5.15 6.13
N ASP A 84 -9.16 -5.87 7.04
CA ASP A 84 -9.17 -5.54 8.46
C ASP A 84 -8.39 -4.24 8.75
N ALA A 85 -7.25 -4.03 8.09
CA ALA A 85 -6.53 -2.75 8.18
C ALA A 85 -7.35 -1.58 7.61
N LEU A 86 -8.07 -1.80 6.50
CA LEU A 86 -9.01 -0.81 5.96
C LEU A 86 -10.10 -0.50 6.99
N ARG A 87 -10.80 -1.51 7.51
CA ARG A 87 -11.85 -1.34 8.52
C ARG A 87 -11.36 -0.62 9.77
N GLN A 88 -10.14 -0.90 10.22
CA GLN A 88 -9.51 -0.18 11.31
C GLN A 88 -9.38 1.31 10.99
N GLY A 89 -8.86 1.68 9.81
CA GLY A 89 -8.80 3.08 9.38
C GLY A 89 -10.19 3.73 9.25
N LEU A 90 -11.19 2.99 8.77
CA LEU A 90 -12.57 3.46 8.66
C LEU A 90 -13.22 3.80 10.01
N SER A 91 -12.69 3.28 11.11
CA SER A 91 -13.15 3.65 12.46
C SER A 91 -12.72 5.07 12.86
N THR A 92 -11.68 5.63 12.22
CA THR A 92 -11.12 6.95 12.54
C THR A 92 -11.51 8.04 11.55
N GLY A 93 -12.00 7.68 10.37
CA GLY A 93 -12.38 8.64 9.32
C GLY A 93 -12.76 7.98 8.01
N ARG A 94 -12.98 8.78 6.97
CA ARG A 94 -13.25 8.31 5.61
C ARG A 94 -12.60 9.25 4.60
N PRO A 95 -11.75 8.75 3.69
CA PRO A 95 -11.17 9.58 2.65
C PRO A 95 -12.13 9.81 1.49
N GLN A 96 -11.89 10.88 0.73
CA GLN A 96 -12.55 11.10 -0.56
C GLN A 96 -12.06 10.08 -1.61
N ILE A 97 -10.73 9.85 -1.65
CA ILE A 97 -10.08 8.93 -2.58
C ILE A 97 -9.26 7.90 -1.80
N PHE A 98 -9.43 6.63 -2.15
CA PHE A 98 -8.58 5.55 -1.67
C PHE A 98 -7.70 5.06 -2.82
N ASN A 99 -6.38 5.17 -2.66
CA ASN A 99 -5.40 4.86 -3.69
C ASN A 99 -4.60 3.59 -3.35
N THR A 100 -4.58 2.62 -4.24
CA THR A 100 -3.77 1.40 -4.08
C THR A 100 -3.05 1.02 -5.37
N ASN A 101 -2.00 0.21 -5.23
CA ASN A 101 -1.44 -0.50 -6.37
C ASN A 101 -2.43 -1.58 -6.88
N GLN A 102 -2.13 -2.17 -8.04
CA GLN A 102 -2.99 -3.18 -8.68
C GLN A 102 -2.69 -4.62 -8.19
N ARG A 103 -2.30 -4.78 -6.92
CA ARG A 103 -2.12 -6.12 -6.33
C ARG A 103 -3.48 -6.81 -6.19
N ALA A 104 -3.48 -8.14 -6.33
CA ALA A 104 -4.69 -8.96 -6.30
C ALA A 104 -5.55 -8.73 -5.04
N GLN A 105 -4.92 -8.46 -3.91
CA GLN A 105 -5.56 -8.19 -2.62
C GLN A 105 -6.43 -6.92 -2.67
N PHE A 106 -5.95 -5.87 -3.34
CA PHE A 106 -6.67 -4.60 -3.44
C PHE A 106 -7.65 -4.56 -4.62
N THR A 107 -7.44 -5.38 -5.65
CA THR A 107 -8.38 -5.54 -6.77
C THR A 107 -9.48 -6.58 -6.50
N ALA A 108 -9.46 -7.23 -5.33
CA ALA A 108 -10.47 -8.20 -4.93
C ALA A 108 -11.83 -7.53 -4.70
N ASP A 109 -12.91 -8.25 -5.02
CA ASP A 109 -14.28 -7.73 -4.89
C ASP A 109 -14.60 -7.35 -3.45
N ALA A 110 -14.17 -8.15 -2.47
CA ALA A 110 -14.40 -7.86 -1.05
C ALA A 110 -13.77 -6.51 -0.62
N PHE A 111 -12.57 -6.21 -1.10
CA PHE A 111 -11.87 -4.97 -0.76
C PHE A 111 -12.52 -3.77 -1.46
N THR A 112 -12.75 -3.87 -2.77
CA THR A 112 -13.35 -2.78 -3.54
C THR A 112 -14.81 -2.54 -3.17
N ALA A 113 -15.59 -3.57 -2.83
CA ALA A 113 -16.94 -3.43 -2.31
C ALA A 113 -16.96 -2.68 -0.96
N CYS A 114 -15.98 -2.92 -0.09
CA CYS A 114 -15.86 -2.17 1.18
C CYS A 114 -15.61 -0.68 0.93
N LEU A 115 -14.76 -0.34 -0.04
CA LEU A 115 -14.51 1.07 -0.42
C LEU A 115 -15.76 1.73 -0.99
N LEU A 116 -16.46 1.04 -1.90
CA LEU A 116 -17.68 1.55 -2.52
C LEU A 116 -18.82 1.70 -1.52
N ALA A 117 -18.97 0.75 -0.58
CA ALA A 117 -19.97 0.84 0.49
C ALA A 117 -19.73 2.02 1.45
N ALA A 118 -18.50 2.51 1.52
CA ALA A 118 -18.12 3.68 2.29
C ALA A 118 -18.07 4.98 1.46
N ASP A 119 -18.63 4.96 0.25
CA ASP A 119 -18.74 6.10 -0.69
C ASP A 119 -17.38 6.72 -1.09
N MET A 120 -16.35 5.87 -1.23
CA MET A 120 -15.00 6.30 -1.59
C MET A 120 -14.75 6.17 -3.09
N GLN A 121 -14.06 7.14 -3.66
CA GLN A 121 -13.53 7.02 -5.01
C GLN A 121 -12.30 6.11 -5.01
N VAL A 122 -12.33 5.06 -5.81
CA VAL A 122 -11.22 4.10 -5.91
C VAL A 122 -10.25 4.56 -7.00
N SER A 123 -9.01 4.81 -6.63
CA SER A 123 -7.91 5.16 -7.53
C SER A 123 -6.91 4.02 -7.60
N MET A 124 -6.57 3.56 -8.80
CA MET A 124 -5.54 2.53 -8.98
C MET A 124 -4.68 2.81 -10.22
N ASP A 125 -3.38 2.97 -10.01
CA ASP A 125 -2.39 2.88 -11.07
C ASP A 125 -1.17 2.18 -10.51
N GLY A 126 -0.44 1.44 -11.34
CA GLY A 126 0.75 0.72 -10.90
C GLY A 126 1.97 1.65 -10.78
N ARG A 127 1.78 2.94 -10.45
CA ARG A 127 2.85 3.94 -10.53
C ARG A 127 3.65 4.02 -9.23
N ALA A 128 4.96 4.24 -9.37
CA ALA A 128 5.87 4.40 -8.23
C ALA A 128 5.55 5.59 -7.32
N LEU A 129 4.88 6.64 -7.83
CA LEU A 129 4.52 7.82 -7.03
C LEU A 129 3.42 7.52 -6.00
N ASP A 130 2.63 6.48 -6.26
CA ASP A 130 1.46 6.09 -5.49
C ASP A 130 1.84 5.50 -4.14
N ASN A 131 3.11 5.14 -3.98
CA ASN A 131 3.63 4.45 -2.82
C ASN A 131 4.61 5.27 -1.99
N VAL A 132 4.91 6.53 -2.35
CA VAL A 132 6.00 7.30 -1.70
C VAL A 132 5.81 7.41 -0.18
N PHE A 133 4.59 7.65 0.28
CA PHE A 133 4.28 7.73 1.72
C PHE A 133 4.45 6.39 2.42
N CYS A 134 3.93 5.32 1.82
CA CYS A 134 4.10 3.95 2.33
C CYS A 134 5.56 3.50 2.30
N GLU A 135 6.33 3.80 1.24
CA GLU A 135 7.75 3.48 1.13
C GLU A 135 8.56 4.19 2.20
N ARG A 136 8.25 5.45 2.49
CA ARG A 136 8.85 6.19 3.60
C ARG A 136 8.54 5.54 4.94
N LEU A 137 7.28 5.15 5.17
CA LEU A 137 6.88 4.40 6.35
C LEU A 137 7.67 3.08 6.46
N TRP A 138 7.73 2.30 5.39
CA TRP A 138 8.45 1.03 5.37
C TRP A 138 9.94 1.17 5.61
N ARG A 139 10.55 2.25 5.14
CA ARG A 139 11.94 2.55 5.47
C ARG A 139 12.11 2.71 6.98
N SER A 140 11.30 3.54 7.63
CA SER A 140 11.42 3.74 9.08
C SER A 140 11.09 2.46 9.86
N VAL A 141 9.98 1.79 9.55
CA VAL A 141 9.59 0.55 10.24
C VAL A 141 10.68 -0.54 10.12
N LYS A 142 11.27 -0.71 8.94
CA LYS A 142 12.31 -1.74 8.73
C LYS A 142 13.65 -1.36 9.33
N TYR A 143 14.17 -0.19 9.00
CA TYR A 143 15.56 0.17 9.33
C TYR A 143 15.72 0.75 10.73
N GLU A 144 14.69 1.42 11.25
CA GLU A 144 14.75 2.07 12.56
C GLU A 144 14.17 1.19 13.67
N ASN A 145 13.48 0.10 13.32
CA ASN A 145 12.87 -0.79 14.29
C ASN A 145 13.16 -2.27 14.03
N ILE A 146 12.66 -2.87 12.96
CA ILE A 146 12.74 -4.33 12.76
C ILE A 146 14.18 -4.83 12.71
N TYR A 147 15.03 -4.21 11.89
CA TYR A 147 16.39 -4.67 11.67
C TYR A 147 17.29 -4.47 12.90
N LEU A 148 16.94 -3.52 13.76
CA LEU A 148 17.68 -3.25 15.00
C LEU A 148 17.26 -4.20 16.14
N ASN A 149 15.99 -4.59 16.19
CA ASN A 149 15.43 -5.32 17.33
C ASN A 149 15.33 -6.83 17.12
N GLN A 150 15.57 -7.35 15.90
CA GLN A 150 15.58 -8.78 15.57
C GLN A 150 14.41 -9.55 16.21
N TYR A 151 13.18 -9.24 15.81
CA TYR A 151 12.02 -9.91 16.39
C TYR A 151 11.99 -11.42 16.08
N ASP A 152 11.85 -12.22 17.13
CA ASP A 152 11.66 -13.67 17.08
C ASP A 152 10.20 -14.08 16.89
N THR A 153 9.26 -13.25 17.35
CA THR A 153 7.82 -13.54 17.34
C THR A 153 7.00 -12.32 16.95
N VAL A 154 5.72 -12.57 16.66
CA VAL A 154 4.76 -11.59 16.11
C VAL A 154 4.03 -10.80 17.22
N ARG A 155 4.15 -11.22 18.47
CA ARG A 155 3.41 -10.68 19.62
C ARG A 155 4.30 -9.90 20.56
#